data_AF-A0A704W9H1-F1
#
_entry.id   AF-A0A704W9H1-F1
#
_cell.length_a   1.000
_cell.length_b   1.000
_cell.length_c   1.000
_cell.angle_alpha   90.00
_cell.angle_beta   90.00
_cell.angle_gamma   90.00
#
_symmetry.space_group_name_H-M   'P 1'
#
loop_
_entity.id
_entity.type
_entity.pdbx_description
1 polymer ?
#
loop_
_entity_poly.entity_id
_entity_poly.type
_entity_poly.pdbx_seq_one_letter_code
_entity_poly.pdbx_strand_id
1 'polypeptide(L)'
;LYHLNGSLKQRATGERLHKLISTHPNGYMTPQEFWELVVTCLCLRGNFYAYKVKAFGEVAELLPVDPGCVVPKLNSSWEPVYQVTFPDGSTDVLSQEDIWHVR
;
A
#
# COMPACT_ATOMS: atom_id res chain seq x y z
N LEU A 1 -10.74 -4.46 6.95
CA LEU A 1 -11.69 -3.40 6.56
C LEU A 1 -13.09 -4.01 6.51
N TYR A 2 -14.05 -3.43 7.22
CA TYR A 2 -15.42 -3.94 7.34
C TYR A 2 -16.36 -3.00 6.61
N HIS A 3 -17.35 -3.53 5.90
CA HIS A 3 -18.49 -2.72 5.47
C HIS A 3 -19.51 -2.70 6.60
N LEU A 4 -19.96 -1.49 6.96
CA LEU A 4 -21.11 -1.30 7.84
C LEU A 4 -22.35 -1.27 6.95
N ASN A 5 -23.15 -2.33 7.02
CA ASN A 5 -24.48 -2.37 6.42
C ASN A 5 -25.48 -2.41 7.58
N GLY A 6 -25.83 -1.23 8.10
CA GLY A 6 -26.50 -1.10 9.39
C GLY A 6 -25.60 -1.49 10.58
N SER A 7 -26.14 -2.24 11.56
CA SER A 7 -25.47 -2.62 12.82
C SER A 7 -24.59 -3.88 12.74
N LEU A 8 -24.46 -4.51 11.57
CA LEU A 8 -23.61 -5.69 11.37
C LEU A 8 -22.36 -5.33 10.57
N LYS A 9 -21.19 -5.53 11.20
CA LYS A 9 -19.88 -5.49 10.52
C LYS A 9 -19.74 -6.75 9.67
N GLN A 10 -20.02 -6.65 8.37
CA GLN A 10 -19.72 -7.73 7.43
C GLN A 10 -18.29 -7.59 6.91
N ARG A 11 -17.56 -8.72 6.93
CA ARG A 11 -16.23 -8.82 6.36
C ARG A 11 -16.37 -8.61 4.84
N ALA A 12 -15.68 -7.62 4.29
CA ALA A 12 -15.71 -7.30 2.88
C ALA A 12 -14.97 -8.41 2.10
N THR A 13 -15.68 -9.49 1.76
CA THR A 13 -15.14 -10.66 1.05
C THR A 13 -15.13 -10.48 -0.47
N GLY A 14 -15.78 -9.43 -0.98
CA GLY A 14 -15.99 -9.18 -2.42
C GLY A 14 -14.97 -8.27 -3.11
N GLU A 15 -14.12 -7.54 -2.38
CA GLU A 15 -13.14 -6.66 -3.03
C GLU A 15 -11.88 -7.44 -3.37
N ARG A 16 -11.51 -7.45 -4.65
CA ARG A 16 -10.35 -8.14 -5.22
C ARG A 16 -9.04 -7.85 -4.47
N LEU A 17 -8.94 -6.68 -3.82
CA LEU A 17 -7.84 -6.29 -2.93
C LEU A 17 -7.72 -7.19 -1.68
N HIS A 18 -8.83 -7.61 -1.08
CA HIS A 18 -8.83 -8.57 0.02
C HIS A 18 -8.31 -9.94 -0.47
N LYS A 19 -8.70 -10.36 -1.67
CA LYS A 19 -8.18 -11.61 -2.26
C LYS A 19 -6.67 -11.50 -2.48
N LEU A 20 -6.21 -10.40 -3.06
CA LEU A 20 -4.81 -10.14 -3.40
C LEU A 20 -3.90 -10.25 -2.18
N ILE A 21 -4.22 -9.50 -1.11
CA ILE A 21 -3.47 -9.53 0.14
C ILE A 21 -3.58 -10.90 0.84
N SER A 22 -4.70 -11.62 0.66
CA SER A 22 -4.93 -12.93 1.30
C SER A 22 -4.32 -14.12 0.55
N THR A 23 -3.94 -13.96 -0.72
CA THR A 23 -3.36 -15.06 -1.52
C THR A 23 -1.92 -14.81 -1.91
N HIS A 24 -1.60 -13.66 -2.50
CA HIS A 24 -0.26 -13.36 -3.00
C HIS A 24 -0.13 -11.84 -3.20
N PRO A 25 0.41 -11.10 -2.21
CA PRO A 25 0.49 -9.64 -2.29
C PRO A 25 1.44 -9.17 -3.40
N ASN A 26 2.48 -9.93 -3.70
CA ASN A 26 3.42 -9.73 -4.80
C ASN A 26 4.13 -11.05 -5.12
N GLY A 27 4.87 -11.11 -6.23
CA GLY A 27 5.52 -12.33 -6.72
C GLY A 27 6.64 -12.93 -5.85
N TYR A 28 6.99 -12.33 -4.71
CA TYR A 28 8.13 -12.76 -3.87
C TYR A 28 7.83 -12.84 -2.37
N MET A 29 6.60 -12.55 -1.93
CA MET A 29 6.18 -12.65 -0.52
C MET A 29 4.92 -13.47 -0.38
N THR A 30 4.87 -14.29 0.66
CA THR A 30 3.62 -14.83 1.19
C THR A 30 2.79 -13.73 1.86
N PRO A 31 1.46 -13.92 2.00
CA PRO A 31 0.61 -13.03 2.79
C PRO A 31 1.14 -12.79 4.21
N GLN A 32 1.69 -13.81 4.86
CA GLN A 32 2.22 -13.71 6.22
C GLN A 32 3.43 -12.76 6.27
N GLU A 33 4.44 -12.99 5.43
CA GLU A 33 5.65 -12.14 5.37
C GLU A 33 5.30 -10.69 5.07
N PHE A 34 4.32 -10.46 4.18
CA PHE A 34 3.87 -9.11 3.88
C PHE A 34 3.25 -8.41 5.08
N TRP A 35 2.37 -9.08 5.84
CA TRP A 35 1.78 -8.49 7.05
C TRP A 35 2.80 -8.31 8.18
N GLU A 36 3.74 -9.24 8.34
CA GLU A 36 4.86 -9.10 9.28
C GLU A 36 5.70 -7.87 8.93
N LEU A 37 5.97 -7.63 7.65
CA LEU A 37 6.67 -6.43 7.20
C LEU A 37 5.86 -5.16 7.45
N VAL A 38 4.56 -5.15 7.15
CA VAL A 38 3.67 -4.01 7.44
C VAL A 38 3.75 -3.64 8.92
N VAL A 39 3.53 -4.62 9.81
CA VAL A 39 3.58 -4.39 11.27
C VAL A 39 4.97 -3.91 11.70
N THR A 40 6.04 -4.53 11.17
CA THR A 40 7.42 -4.14 11.48
C THR A 40 7.71 -2.69 11.08
N CYS A 41 7.33 -2.28 9.87
CA CYS A 41 7.49 -0.90 9.41
C CYS A 41 6.69 0.09 10.26
N LEU A 42 5.45 -0.25 10.64
CA LEU A 42 4.64 0.60 11.52
C LEU A 42 5.27 0.73 12.91
N CYS A 43 5.76 -0.37 13.50
CA CYS A 43 6.41 -0.35 14.81
C CYS A 43 7.74 0.43 14.82
N LEU A 44 8.54 0.32 13.75
CA LEU A 44 9.89 0.90 13.72
C LEU A 44 9.94 2.31 13.11
N ARG A 45 9.05 2.63 12.17
CA ARG A 45 9.07 3.86 11.37
C ARG A 45 7.76 4.64 11.39
N GLY A 46 6.71 4.08 11.98
CA GLY A 46 5.37 4.69 12.04
C GLY A 46 4.64 4.74 10.70
N ASN A 47 5.24 4.23 9.62
CA ASN A 47 4.69 4.31 8.28
C ASN A 47 5.05 3.05 7.49
N PHE A 48 4.12 2.59 6.68
CA PHE A 48 4.35 1.58 5.65
C PHE A 48 3.85 2.10 4.30
N TYR A 49 4.63 1.84 3.25
CA TYR A 49 4.29 2.23 1.88
C TYR A 49 4.37 1.00 0.97
N ALA A 50 3.42 0.88 0.05
CA ALA A 50 3.51 -0.06 -1.06
C ALA A 50 3.09 0.60 -2.37
N TYR A 51 3.83 0.34 -3.43
CA TYR A 51 3.46 0.72 -4.79
C TYR A 51 2.39 -0.23 -5.34
N LYS A 52 1.31 0.34 -5.88
CA LYS A 52 0.18 -0.37 -6.47
C LYS A 52 0.45 -0.61 -7.95
N VAL A 53 0.91 -1.81 -8.29
CA VAL A 53 1.00 -2.23 -9.68
C VAL A 53 -0.41 -2.50 -10.18
N LYS A 54 -0.84 -1.82 -11.24
CA LYS A 54 -2.17 -1.98 -11.84
C LYS A 54 -2.09 -2.75 -13.15
N ALA A 55 -3.00 -3.70 -13.35
CA ALA A 55 -3.23 -4.40 -14.62
C ALA A 55 -4.72 -4.39 -14.94
N PHE A 56 -5.07 -4.00 -16.17
CA PHE A 56 -6.47 -3.87 -16.62
C PHE A 56 -7.35 -3.00 -15.69
N GLY A 57 -6.78 -1.91 -15.17
CA GLY A 57 -7.48 -0.98 -14.27
C GLY A 57 -7.59 -1.41 -12.81
N GLU A 58 -7.15 -2.62 -12.48
CA GLU A 58 -7.23 -3.21 -11.14
C GLU A 58 -5.84 -3.34 -10.52
N VAL A 59 -5.74 -3.23 -9.19
CA VAL A 59 -4.47 -3.53 -8.49
C VAL A 59 -4.19 -5.02 -8.65
N ALA A 60 -3.01 -5.33 -9.20
CA ALA A 60 -2.52 -6.68 -9.46
C ALA A 60 -1.44 -7.10 -8.46
N GLU A 61 -0.62 -6.16 -7.99
CA GLU A 61 0.41 -6.41 -6.98
C GLU A 61 0.62 -5.19 -6.08
N LEU A 62 1.11 -5.46 -4.86
CA LEU A 62 1.55 -4.46 -3.88
C LEU A 62 3.03 -4.71 -3.58
N LEU A 63 3.87 -3.79 -4.05
CA LEU A 63 5.32 -3.86 -3.86
C LEU A 63 5.71 -2.97 -2.67
N PRO A 64 6.13 -3.52 -1.52
CA PRO A 64 6.65 -2.73 -0.41
C PRO A 64 7.76 -1.78 -0.87
N VAL A 65 7.69 -0.54 -0.41
CA VAL A 65 8.71 0.47 -0.61
C VAL A 65 9.35 0.77 0.74
N ASP A 66 10.68 0.83 0.80
CA ASP A 66 11.38 1.21 2.02
C ASP A 66 10.89 2.60 2.47
N PRO A 67 10.34 2.74 3.70
CA PRO A 67 9.93 4.04 4.22
C PRO A 67 11.04 5.10 4.24
N GLY A 68 12.31 4.69 4.31
CA GLY A 68 13.45 5.60 4.21
C GLY A 68 13.65 6.22 2.82
N CYS A 69 13.08 5.63 1.78
CA CYS A 69 13.12 6.12 0.40
C CYS A 69 11.89 6.96 0.02
N VAL A 70 10.98 7.21 0.96
CA VAL A 70 9.72 7.93 0.71
C VAL A 70 9.68 9.22 1.53
N VAL A 71 9.44 10.35 0.87
CA VAL A 71 9.18 11.64 1.51
C VAL A 71 7.73 12.05 1.24
N PRO A 72 6.82 11.90 2.22
CA PRO A 72 5.43 12.35 2.07
C PRO A 72 5.38 13.89 2.09
N LYS A 73 4.62 14.47 1.16
CA LYS A 73 4.40 15.90 1.01
C LYS A 73 2.93 16.19 0.71
N LEU A 74 2.55 17.45 0.78
CA LEU A 74 1.27 17.94 0.27
C LEU A 74 1.53 18.73 -1.01
N ASN A 75 0.72 18.48 -2.03
CA ASN A 75 0.75 19.29 -3.25
C ASN A 75 0.06 20.66 -3.01
N SER A 76 0.00 21.50 -4.03
CA SER A 76 -0.67 22.82 -3.96
C SER A 76 -2.16 22.74 -3.63
N SER A 77 -2.79 21.59 -3.86
CA SER A 77 -4.19 21.29 -3.57
C SER A 77 -4.39 20.66 -2.19
N TRP A 78 -3.34 20.58 -1.35
CA TRP A 78 -3.35 19.92 -0.04
C TRP A 78 -3.61 18.41 -0.08
N GLU A 79 -3.32 17.76 -1.20
CA GLU A 79 -3.43 16.32 -1.35
C GLU A 79 -2.07 15.65 -1.08
N PRO A 80 -2.07 14.45 -0.47
CA PRO A 80 -0.84 13.72 -0.20
C PRO A 80 -0.20 13.23 -1.50
N VAL A 81 1.09 13.55 -1.64
CA VAL A 81 1.98 13.05 -2.69
C VAL A 81 3.23 12.47 -2.05
N TYR A 82 3.87 11.54 -2.74
CA TYR A 82 4.99 10.76 -2.21
C TYR A 82 6.16 10.90 -3.18
N GLN A 83 7.20 11.62 -2.77
CA GLN A 83 8.44 11.60 -3.52
C GLN A 83 9.18 10.30 -3.16
N VAL A 84 9.38 9.42 -4.14
CA VAL A 84 9.98 8.09 -3.96
C VAL A 84 11.30 8.02 -4.71
N THR A 85 12.34 7.54 -4.04
CA THR A 85 13.60 7.14 -4.67
C THR A 85 13.58 5.64 -4.95
N PHE A 86 13.71 5.25 -6.21
CA PHE A 86 13.72 3.84 -6.63
C PHE A 86 15.10 3.20 -6.47
N PRO A 87 15.20 1.85 -6.52
CA PRO A 87 16.47 1.14 -6.36
C PRO A 87 17.56 1.51 -7.38
N ASP A 88 17.17 1.99 -8.56
CA ASP A 88 18.10 2.48 -9.59
C ASP A 88 18.60 3.92 -9.33
N GLY A 89 18.14 4.54 -8.23
CA GLY A 89 18.48 5.90 -7.83
C GLY A 89 17.62 6.98 -8.49
N SER A 90 16.72 6.61 -9.41
CA SER A 90 15.76 7.55 -9.97
C SER A 90 14.73 8.00 -8.92
N THR A 91 14.14 9.17 -9.13
CA THR A 91 13.12 9.71 -8.23
C THR A 91 11.87 10.07 -9.00
N ASP A 92 10.71 9.78 -8.43
CA ASP A 92 9.42 10.18 -8.98
C ASP A 92 8.47 10.69 -7.88
N VAL A 93 7.43 11.42 -8.27
CA VAL A 93 6.38 11.92 -7.36
C VAL A 93 5.09 11.18 -7.66
N LEU A 94 4.72 10.30 -6.75
CA LEU A 94 3.57 9.42 -6.87
C LEU A 94 2.38 9.94 -6.06
N SER A 95 1.17 9.73 -6.55
CA SER A 95 -0.04 10.14 -5.84
C SER A 95 -0.54 9.05 -4.88
N GLN A 96 -1.61 9.35 -4.14
CA GLN A 96 -2.31 8.37 -3.32
C GLN A 96 -2.97 7.25 -4.14
N GLU A 97 -3.18 7.46 -5.45
CA GLU A 97 -3.72 6.42 -6.34
C GLU A 97 -2.66 5.37 -6.70
N ASP A 98 -1.39 5.72 -6.60
CA ASP A 98 -0.22 4.89 -6.92
C ASP A 98 0.36 4.24 -5.66
N ILE A 99 0.33 4.95 -4.53
CA ILE A 99 0.88 4.47 -3.26
C ILE A 99 -0.23 4.06 -2.30
N TRP A 100 -0.08 2.89 -1.68
CA TRP A 100 -0.80 2.52 -0.48
C TRP A 100 0.03 2.92 0.74
N HIS A 101 -0.47 3.88 1.49
CA HIS A 101 0.15 4.37 2.73
C HIS A 101 -0.66 3.90 3.94
N VAL A 102 0.02 3.29 4.91
CA VAL A 102 -0.55 2.87 6.20
C VAL A 102 0.20 3.57 7.33
N ARG A 103 -0.55 4.12 8.29
CA ARG A 103 -0.08 4.85 9.48
C ARG A 103 -1.02 4.57 10.65
#